data_AF-A0A7S3ZJN8-F1
#
_entry.id   AF-A0A7S3ZJN8-F1
#
_cell.length_a   1.000
_cell.length_b   1.000
_cell.length_c   1.000
_cell.angle_alpha   90.00
_cell.angle_beta   90.00
_cell.angle_gamma   90.00
#
_symmetry.space_group_name_H-M   'P 1'
#
loop_
_entity.id
_entity.type
_entity.pdbx_description
1 polymer ?
#
loop_
_entity_poly.entity_id
_entity_poly.type
_entity_poly.pdbx_seq_one_letter_code
_entity_poly.pdbx_strand_id
1 'polypeptide(L)'
;MAEEAKDATAVVVARAPPGDPKIASVGLRRSNRDDDSPFAAVASALEFQDRSMCCVRRARPSDCLRRRCADFVAHFPDHFREEVLGQAPQAYAAWLSKADLNRHRCGEPELVALAETLGLEIAVWSTLFEGDAPLVYKPVNPIRRAHLLFSGAHYDLIVARATSGAVAATFDVEDVASARAIRRRVGDAVRRWRAANGDCYWAHANDARHPPLLS
;
A
#
# COMPACT_ATOMS: atom_id res chain seq x y z
N MET A 1 25.05 -36.96 -11.39
CA MET A 1 23.96 -36.45 -10.55
C MET A 1 24.56 -35.36 -9.66
N ALA A 2 24.77 -34.18 -10.21
CA ALA A 2 25.27 -33.02 -9.48
C ALA A 2 24.10 -32.03 -9.41
N GLU A 3 23.61 -31.82 -8.21
CA GLU A 3 22.46 -30.96 -7.92
C GLU A 3 22.98 -29.52 -7.79
N GLU A 4 22.61 -28.67 -8.75
CA GLU A 4 22.92 -27.24 -8.74
C GLU A 4 22.23 -26.57 -7.56
N ALA A 5 23.01 -26.13 -6.59
CA ALA A 5 22.57 -25.18 -5.57
C ALA A 5 22.26 -23.85 -6.26
N LYS A 6 20.96 -23.56 -6.46
CA LYS A 6 20.49 -22.25 -6.92
C LYS A 6 20.73 -21.23 -5.82
N ASP A 7 21.67 -20.35 -6.14
CA ASP A 7 22.10 -19.17 -5.41
C ASP A 7 20.90 -18.30 -5.00
N ALA A 8 20.60 -18.28 -3.69
CA ALA A 8 19.59 -17.42 -3.11
C ALA A 8 20.18 -16.00 -3.03
N THR A 9 19.95 -15.20 -4.07
CA THR A 9 20.39 -13.80 -4.11
C THR A 9 19.70 -13.02 -2.99
N ALA A 10 20.40 -12.83 -1.89
CA ALA A 10 19.99 -11.95 -0.81
C ALA A 10 19.92 -10.52 -1.35
N VAL A 11 18.70 -10.00 -1.56
CA VAL A 11 18.48 -8.59 -1.88
C VAL A 11 18.86 -7.78 -0.65
N VAL A 12 20.04 -7.18 -0.69
CA VAL A 12 20.53 -6.21 0.30
C VAL A 12 19.69 -4.94 0.14
N VAL A 13 18.73 -4.73 1.04
CA VAL A 13 18.02 -3.45 1.16
C VAL A 13 18.97 -2.50 1.89
N ALA A 14 19.88 -1.89 1.14
CA ALA A 14 20.75 -0.84 1.66
C ALA A 14 19.89 0.40 1.96
N ARG A 15 20.03 0.95 3.16
CA ARG A 15 19.62 2.32 3.46
C ARG A 15 20.38 3.21 2.48
N ALA A 16 19.67 3.88 1.57
CA ALA A 16 20.31 4.63 0.50
C ALA A 16 21.27 5.69 1.10
N PRO A 17 22.51 5.83 0.58
CA PRO A 17 23.41 6.88 1.01
C PRO A 17 22.84 8.26 0.65
N PRO A 18 23.27 9.34 1.34
CA PRO A 18 22.81 10.70 1.05
C PRO A 18 23.33 11.14 -0.32
N GLY A 19 22.42 11.12 -1.29
CA GLY A 19 22.60 11.53 -2.67
C GLY A 19 21.43 10.99 -3.47
N ASP A 20 20.67 11.86 -4.14
CA ASP A 20 19.40 11.54 -4.82
C ASP A 20 19.44 10.17 -5.49
N PRO A 21 18.81 9.12 -4.89
CA PRO A 21 18.70 7.85 -5.57
C PRO A 21 17.76 8.07 -6.75
N LYS A 22 18.33 8.29 -7.94
CA LYS A 22 17.56 8.41 -9.18
C LYS A 22 16.73 7.14 -9.31
N ILE A 23 15.42 7.27 -9.15
CA ILE A 23 14.48 6.18 -9.35
C ILE A 23 14.62 5.72 -10.80
N ALA A 24 15.06 4.49 -11.00
CA ALA A 24 15.20 3.89 -12.32
C ALA A 24 13.82 3.47 -12.82
N SER A 25 13.12 2.66 -12.03
CA SER A 25 11.79 2.11 -12.35
C SER A 25 10.88 2.05 -11.11
N VAL A 26 9.58 1.88 -11.36
CA VAL A 26 8.57 1.58 -10.33
C VAL A 26 7.93 0.25 -10.65
N GLY A 27 7.52 -0.50 -9.65
CA GLY A 27 6.87 -1.80 -9.81
C GLY A 27 5.78 -2.00 -8.77
N LEU A 28 5.01 -3.06 -8.94
CA LEU A 28 3.98 -3.49 -8.01
C LEU A 28 4.44 -4.70 -7.22
N ARG A 29 4.30 -4.64 -5.91
CA ARG A 29 4.31 -5.81 -5.04
C ARG A 29 2.86 -6.16 -4.73
N ARG A 30 2.43 -7.30 -5.29
CA ARG A 30 1.03 -7.72 -5.21
C ARG A 30 0.64 -8.12 -3.79
N SER A 31 -0.54 -7.71 -3.36
CA SER A 31 -1.13 -8.23 -2.13
C SER A 31 -1.84 -9.55 -2.44
N ASN A 32 -1.61 -10.59 -1.64
CA ASN A 32 -2.14 -11.93 -1.91
C ASN A 32 -3.62 -12.12 -1.50
N ARG A 33 -4.33 -11.05 -1.10
CA ARG A 33 -5.69 -11.12 -0.54
C ARG A 33 -6.51 -9.90 -0.94
N ASP A 34 -7.65 -10.13 -1.58
CA ASP A 34 -8.56 -9.06 -1.99
C ASP A 34 -9.19 -8.35 -0.79
N ASP A 35 -9.69 -9.11 0.19
CA ASP A 35 -10.44 -8.62 1.37
C ASP A 35 -9.58 -7.98 2.47
N ASP A 36 -8.26 -7.93 2.31
CA ASP A 36 -7.34 -7.32 3.28
C ASP A 36 -6.20 -6.56 2.58
N SER A 37 -6.41 -6.27 1.28
CA SER A 37 -5.37 -5.75 0.40
C SER A 37 -4.71 -4.45 0.89
N PRO A 38 -5.40 -3.44 1.48
CA PRO A 38 -4.69 -2.24 1.94
C PRO A 38 -3.82 -2.53 3.17
N PHE A 39 -4.29 -3.35 4.11
CA PHE A 39 -3.50 -3.75 5.27
C PHE A 39 -2.29 -4.59 4.87
N ALA A 40 -2.45 -5.51 3.91
CA ALA A 40 -1.35 -6.32 3.38
C ALA A 40 -0.32 -5.48 2.61
N ALA A 41 -0.77 -4.50 1.82
CA ALA A 41 0.11 -3.61 1.08
C ALA A 41 0.90 -2.70 2.02
N VAL A 42 0.25 -2.13 3.03
CA VAL A 42 0.90 -1.28 4.04
C VAL A 42 1.86 -2.10 4.92
N ALA A 43 1.45 -3.30 5.36
CA ALA A 43 2.34 -4.21 6.08
C ALA A 43 3.60 -4.53 5.26
N SER A 44 3.42 -4.83 3.97
CA SER A 44 4.55 -5.03 3.06
C SER A 44 5.46 -3.80 3.02
N ALA A 45 4.91 -2.58 3.00
CA ALA A 45 5.71 -1.35 2.97
C ALA A 45 6.58 -1.19 4.24
N LEU A 46 6.05 -1.57 5.40
CA LEU A 46 6.76 -1.53 6.67
C LEU A 46 7.84 -2.62 6.79
N GLU A 47 7.61 -3.83 6.25
CA GLU A 47 8.60 -4.91 6.23
C GLU A 47 9.88 -4.54 5.44
N PHE A 48 9.77 -3.66 4.44
CA PHE A 48 10.94 -3.12 3.73
C PHE A 48 11.76 -2.14 4.59
N GLN A 49 11.15 -1.52 5.61
CA GLN A 49 11.84 -0.59 6.50
C GLN A 49 12.47 -1.29 7.70
N ASP A 50 11.82 -2.31 8.24
CA ASP A 50 12.21 -2.92 9.50
C ASP A 50 12.12 -4.45 9.45
N ARG A 51 13.27 -5.12 9.59
CA ARG A 51 13.36 -6.58 9.74
C ARG A 51 13.11 -7.04 11.17
N SER A 52 12.93 -6.12 12.11
CA SER A 52 12.81 -6.40 13.55
C SER A 52 11.38 -6.49 14.07
N MET A 53 10.37 -6.72 13.20
CA MET A 53 9.02 -7.09 13.65
C MET A 53 9.00 -8.49 14.30
N CYS A 54 9.51 -8.53 15.52
CA CYS A 54 9.05 -9.33 16.65
C CYS A 54 7.63 -8.79 16.99
N CYS A 55 6.59 -9.58 17.23
CA CYS A 55 6.51 -10.71 18.13
C CYS A 55 5.36 -11.67 17.74
N VAL A 56 5.55 -12.95 18.05
CA VAL A 56 4.56 -14.05 18.14
C VAL A 56 4.08 -14.63 16.80
N ARG A 57 4.61 -15.84 16.52
CA ARG A 57 4.32 -16.82 15.45
C ARG A 57 2.84 -17.20 15.19
N ARG A 58 1.85 -16.39 15.58
CA ARG A 58 0.40 -16.69 15.42
C ARG A 58 -0.44 -15.62 14.71
N ALA A 59 -0.05 -14.34 14.71
CA ALA A 59 -0.82 -13.29 14.05
C ALA A 59 -0.08 -12.75 12.81
N ARG A 60 -0.78 -12.57 11.70
CA ARG A 60 -0.17 -12.00 10.48
C ARG A 60 0.02 -10.49 10.66
N PRO A 61 1.03 -9.87 10.02
CA PRO A 61 1.24 -8.43 10.09
C PRO A 61 -0.01 -7.60 9.72
N SER A 62 -0.77 -8.02 8.71
CA SER A 62 -2.00 -7.33 8.31
C SER A 62 -3.11 -7.41 9.37
N ASP A 63 -3.29 -8.58 10.02
CA ASP A 63 -4.22 -8.74 11.14
C ASP A 63 -3.86 -7.82 12.33
N CYS A 64 -2.56 -7.63 12.58
CA CYS A 64 -2.08 -6.70 13.62
C CYS A 64 -2.40 -5.25 13.27
N LEU A 65 -2.17 -4.83 12.01
CA LEU A 65 -2.50 -3.48 11.57
C LEU A 65 -4.01 -3.21 11.61
N ARG A 66 -4.81 -4.20 11.23
CA ARG A 66 -6.28 -4.13 11.31
C ARG A 66 -6.78 -3.92 12.73
N ARG A 67 -6.24 -4.67 13.71
CA ARG A 67 -6.57 -4.44 15.13
C ARG A 67 -6.18 -3.04 15.60
N ARG A 68 -4.97 -2.58 15.27
CA ARG A 68 -4.54 -1.22 15.63
C ARG A 68 -5.45 -0.14 15.00
N CYS A 69 -5.88 -0.35 13.76
CA CYS A 69 -6.83 0.51 13.07
C CYS A 69 -8.19 0.54 13.79
N ALA A 70 -8.70 -0.62 14.21
CA ALA A 70 -9.93 -0.70 15.00
C ALA A 70 -9.81 0.01 16.35
N ASP A 71 -8.70 -0.18 17.06
CA ASP A 71 -8.42 0.50 18.32
C ASP A 71 -8.38 2.03 18.13
N PHE A 72 -7.77 2.50 17.03
CA PHE A 72 -7.73 3.91 16.67
C PHE A 72 -9.12 4.50 16.42
N VAL A 73 -9.94 3.82 15.61
CA VAL A 73 -11.33 4.24 15.33
C VAL A 73 -12.15 4.35 16.62
N ALA A 74 -12.02 3.36 17.52
CA ALA A 74 -12.71 3.38 18.81
C ALA A 74 -12.21 4.52 19.73
N HIS A 75 -10.95 4.92 19.62
CA HIS A 75 -10.35 5.97 20.46
C HIS A 75 -10.67 7.39 19.99
N PHE A 76 -10.93 7.58 18.69
CA PHE A 76 -11.22 8.89 18.09
C PHE A 76 -12.62 8.96 17.45
N PRO A 77 -13.71 8.78 18.24
CA PRO A 77 -15.07 8.70 17.71
C PRO A 77 -15.53 9.97 16.97
N ASP A 78 -14.98 11.13 17.33
CA ASP A 78 -15.32 12.42 16.68
C ASP A 78 -14.72 12.54 15.26
N HIS A 79 -13.63 11.83 14.98
CA HIS A 79 -13.04 11.78 13.64
C HIS A 79 -13.71 10.71 12.78
N PHE A 80 -14.17 9.62 13.40
CA PHE A 80 -14.83 8.50 12.74
C PHE A 80 -16.31 8.41 13.14
N ARG A 81 -17.05 9.49 12.88
CA ARG A 81 -18.47 9.56 13.24
C ARG A 81 -19.32 8.59 12.42
N GLU A 82 -20.50 8.28 12.93
CA GLU A 82 -21.43 7.34 12.30
C GLU A 82 -21.78 7.73 10.86
N GLU A 83 -21.84 9.02 10.53
CA GLU A 83 -22.13 9.49 9.17
C GLU A 83 -21.00 9.15 8.17
N VAL A 84 -19.77 9.03 8.65
CA VAL A 84 -18.59 8.66 7.84
C VAL A 84 -18.50 7.14 7.71
N LEU A 85 -18.78 6.45 8.81
CA LEU A 85 -18.61 4.99 8.92
C LEU A 85 -19.83 4.18 8.46
N GLY A 86 -21.01 4.81 8.39
CA GLY A 86 -22.30 4.15 8.18
C GLY A 86 -22.81 3.34 9.38
N GLN A 87 -22.10 3.37 10.52
CA GLN A 87 -22.47 2.74 11.79
C GLN A 87 -21.68 3.40 12.95
N ALA A 88 -22.15 3.22 14.19
CA ALA A 88 -21.48 3.76 15.37
C ALA A 88 -19.99 3.36 15.45
N PRO A 89 -19.07 4.25 15.88
CA PRO A 89 -17.62 4.00 15.88
C PRO A 89 -17.21 2.72 16.61
N GLN A 90 -17.83 2.43 17.76
CA GLN A 90 -17.55 1.22 18.53
C GLN A 90 -18.04 -0.04 17.82
N ALA A 91 -19.19 0.02 17.15
CA ALA A 91 -19.70 -1.08 16.34
C ALA A 91 -18.78 -1.31 15.12
N TYR A 92 -18.27 -0.24 14.51
CA TYR A 92 -17.30 -0.32 13.42
C TYR A 92 -15.97 -0.93 13.85
N ALA A 93 -15.40 -0.48 14.96
CA ALA A 93 -14.17 -1.04 15.51
C ALA A 93 -14.33 -2.54 15.83
N ALA A 94 -15.46 -2.92 16.44
CA ALA A 94 -15.78 -4.32 16.71
C ALA A 94 -15.96 -5.13 15.42
N TRP A 95 -16.58 -4.56 14.38
CA TRP A 95 -16.72 -5.17 13.07
C TRP A 95 -15.36 -5.39 12.39
N LEU A 96 -14.51 -4.35 12.36
CA LEU A 96 -13.19 -4.37 11.74
C LEU A 96 -12.25 -5.38 12.40
N SER A 97 -12.41 -5.62 13.70
CA SER A 97 -11.59 -6.56 14.48
C SER A 97 -11.96 -8.04 14.30
N LYS A 98 -13.05 -8.38 13.58
CA LYS A 98 -13.49 -9.77 13.42
C LYS A 98 -12.53 -10.59 12.57
N ALA A 99 -12.25 -11.81 13.02
CA ALA A 99 -11.32 -12.74 12.38
C ALA A 99 -11.92 -13.54 11.21
N ASP A 100 -13.24 -13.45 10.97
CA ASP A 100 -13.89 -14.07 9.81
C ASP A 100 -13.78 -13.12 8.61
N LEU A 101 -12.86 -13.47 7.70
CA LEU A 101 -12.16 -12.55 6.80
C LEU A 101 -12.79 -12.40 5.41
N ASN A 102 -13.84 -13.16 5.07
CA ASN A 102 -14.26 -13.31 3.68
C ASN A 102 -15.16 -12.19 3.12
N ARG A 103 -15.30 -11.05 3.82
CA ARG A 103 -16.25 -9.97 3.43
C ARG A 103 -15.82 -8.55 3.77
N HIS A 104 -14.57 -8.31 4.16
CA HIS A 104 -14.14 -6.98 4.62
C HIS A 104 -13.52 -6.17 3.49
N ARG A 105 -14.34 -5.61 2.60
CA ARG A 105 -13.80 -4.62 1.67
C ARG A 105 -13.46 -3.35 2.45
N CYS A 106 -12.16 -3.17 2.67
CA CYS A 106 -11.60 -2.02 3.35
C CYS A 106 -11.70 -0.80 2.42
N GLY A 107 -12.06 0.33 2.98
CA GLY A 107 -12.28 1.57 2.25
C GLY A 107 -11.42 2.72 2.78
N GLU A 108 -11.88 3.92 2.47
CA GLU A 108 -11.24 5.16 2.87
C GLU A 108 -11.08 5.32 4.40
N PRO A 109 -12.06 4.96 5.25
CA PRO A 109 -11.89 5.05 6.71
C PRO A 109 -10.68 4.27 7.24
N GLU A 110 -10.44 3.05 6.72
CA GLU A 110 -9.26 2.26 7.10
C GLU A 110 -7.95 2.93 6.69
N LEU A 111 -7.90 3.58 5.53
CA LEU A 111 -6.70 4.25 5.04
C LEU A 111 -6.36 5.49 5.89
N VAL A 112 -7.36 6.26 6.31
CA VAL A 112 -7.20 7.37 7.25
C VAL A 112 -6.67 6.85 8.59
N ALA A 113 -7.33 5.84 9.17
CA ALA A 113 -6.93 5.29 10.45
C ALA A 113 -5.53 4.63 10.39
N LEU A 114 -5.17 3.96 9.29
CA LEU A 114 -3.83 3.42 9.08
C LEU A 114 -2.77 4.51 9.02
N ALA A 115 -3.03 5.58 8.25
CA ALA A 115 -2.10 6.69 8.12
C ALA A 115 -1.78 7.32 9.48
N GLU A 116 -2.82 7.62 10.26
CA GLU A 116 -2.70 8.20 11.61
C GLU A 116 -2.03 7.24 12.59
N THR A 117 -2.47 5.98 12.62
CA THR A 117 -1.91 4.94 13.52
C THR A 117 -0.41 4.73 13.32
N LEU A 118 0.09 4.95 12.11
CA LEU A 118 1.47 4.68 11.73
C LEU A 118 2.33 5.94 11.61
N GLY A 119 1.74 7.15 11.64
CA GLY A 119 2.44 8.38 11.26
C GLY A 119 3.00 8.32 9.84
N LEU A 120 2.37 7.52 8.97
CA LEU A 120 2.80 7.23 7.60
C LEU A 120 1.80 7.87 6.64
N GLU A 121 2.27 8.71 5.73
CA GLU A 121 1.40 9.20 4.66
C GLU A 121 1.10 8.08 3.65
N ILE A 122 -0.16 7.93 3.25
CA ILE A 122 -0.57 6.90 2.28
C ILE A 122 -1.10 7.59 1.02
N ALA A 123 -0.39 7.42 -0.09
CA ALA A 123 -0.77 7.98 -1.39
C ALA A 123 -1.33 6.89 -2.31
N VAL A 124 -2.64 6.92 -2.57
CA VAL A 124 -3.37 5.95 -3.37
C VAL A 124 -3.55 6.44 -4.79
N TRP A 125 -2.95 5.72 -5.73
CA TRP A 125 -3.16 5.85 -7.16
C TRP A 125 -4.35 4.98 -7.57
N SER A 126 -5.33 5.54 -8.25
CA SER A 126 -6.49 4.76 -8.71
C SER A 126 -6.36 4.44 -10.18
N THR A 127 -6.72 3.24 -10.62
CA THR A 127 -6.93 2.98 -12.05
C THR A 127 -8.30 3.48 -12.54
N LEU A 128 -9.22 3.82 -11.63
CA LEU A 128 -10.62 4.16 -11.94
C LEU A 128 -10.90 5.65 -12.13
N PHE A 129 -10.21 6.53 -11.41
CA PHE A 129 -10.54 7.95 -11.40
C PHE A 129 -9.65 8.74 -12.35
N GLU A 130 -10.23 9.52 -13.25
CA GLU A 130 -9.47 10.44 -14.10
C GLU A 130 -8.59 11.37 -13.26
N GLY A 131 -7.31 11.45 -13.61
CA GLY A 131 -6.32 12.19 -12.84
C GLY A 131 -4.94 11.54 -12.82
N ASP A 132 -3.95 12.42 -12.65
CA ASP A 132 -2.51 12.11 -12.63
C ASP A 132 -1.91 12.35 -11.23
N ALA A 133 -2.78 12.38 -10.22
CA ALA A 133 -2.42 12.61 -8.84
C ALA A 133 -3.07 11.53 -7.96
N PRO A 134 -2.36 11.03 -6.94
CA PRO A 134 -2.94 10.11 -5.98
C PRO A 134 -3.87 10.86 -5.01
N LEU A 135 -4.84 10.14 -4.47
CA LEU A 135 -5.51 10.54 -3.22
C LEU A 135 -4.52 10.36 -2.07
N VAL A 136 -4.42 11.35 -1.18
CA VAL A 136 -3.40 11.36 -0.13
C VAL A 136 -4.06 11.39 1.24
N TYR A 137 -3.78 10.36 2.03
CA TYR A 137 -4.18 10.24 3.43
C TYR A 137 -3.01 10.65 4.30
N LYS A 138 -3.16 11.79 4.98
CA LYS A 138 -2.07 12.47 5.65
C LYS A 138 -2.30 12.52 7.17
N PRO A 139 -1.42 11.91 7.97
CA PRO A 139 -1.48 12.05 9.42
C PRO A 139 -0.90 13.39 9.87
N VAL A 140 -0.89 13.65 11.18
CA VAL A 140 -0.17 14.80 11.73
C VAL A 140 1.35 14.61 11.55
N ASN A 141 2.00 15.52 10.82
CA ASN A 141 3.46 15.58 10.59
C ASN A 141 4.09 14.27 10.06
N PRO A 142 3.70 13.76 8.88
CA PRO A 142 4.30 12.56 8.33
C PRO A 142 5.73 12.84 7.84
N ILE A 143 6.64 11.95 8.17
CA ILE A 143 8.01 11.98 7.67
C ILE A 143 8.14 11.11 6.41
N ARG A 144 7.38 10.01 6.36
CA ARG A 144 7.46 9.00 5.30
C ARG A 144 6.13 8.85 4.58
N ARG A 145 6.17 8.41 3.32
CA ARG A 145 5.03 8.11 2.46
C ARG A 145 5.14 6.71 1.87
N ALA A 146 4.05 5.95 1.88
CA ALA A 146 3.86 4.76 1.05
C ALA A 146 2.94 5.07 -0.13
N HIS A 147 3.17 4.39 -1.26
CA HIS A 147 2.33 4.53 -2.46
C HIS A 147 1.59 3.23 -2.72
N LEU A 148 0.27 3.30 -2.89
CA LEU A 148 -0.58 2.15 -3.20
C LEU A 148 -1.20 2.34 -4.59
N LEU A 149 -1.46 1.23 -5.29
CA LEU A 149 -2.30 1.20 -6.48
C LEU A 149 -3.63 0.55 -6.12
N PHE A 150 -4.71 1.31 -6.23
CA PHE A 150 -6.07 0.81 -6.13
C PHE A 150 -6.59 0.46 -7.52
N SER A 151 -6.91 -0.82 -7.71
CA SER A 151 -7.47 -1.30 -8.97
C SER A 151 -8.98 -1.10 -9.05
N GLY A 152 -9.67 -0.87 -7.94
CA GLY A 152 -11.14 -0.76 -7.87
C GLY A 152 -11.78 -1.74 -6.87
N ALA A 153 -11.08 -2.82 -6.55
CA ALA A 153 -11.44 -3.76 -5.49
C ALA A 153 -10.22 -4.22 -4.68
N HIS A 154 -9.00 -3.88 -5.12
CA HIS A 154 -7.75 -4.38 -4.56
C HIS A 154 -6.71 -3.27 -4.45
N TYR A 155 -5.85 -3.35 -3.42
CA TYR A 155 -4.71 -2.48 -3.20
C TYR A 155 -3.38 -3.23 -3.30
N ASP A 156 -2.53 -2.79 -4.21
CA ASP A 156 -1.15 -3.26 -4.35
C ASP A 156 -0.16 -2.20 -3.86
N LEU A 157 1.00 -2.64 -3.36
CA LEU A 157 2.07 -1.74 -2.96
C LEU A 157 2.90 -1.33 -4.18
N ILE A 158 3.14 -0.02 -4.34
CA ILE A 158 4.09 0.50 -5.31
C ILE A 158 5.47 0.57 -4.66
N VAL A 159 6.45 -0.05 -5.31
CA VAL A 159 7.86 0.00 -4.93
C VAL A 159 8.67 0.71 -6.01
N ALA A 160 9.75 1.39 -5.63
CA ALA A 160 10.70 2.00 -6.57
C ALA A 160 12.03 1.26 -6.51
N ARG A 161 12.64 1.03 -7.67
CA ARG A 161 14.02 0.57 -7.79
C ARG A 161 14.90 1.75 -8.15
N ALA A 162 15.89 2.05 -7.33
CA ALA A 162 16.93 3.03 -7.62
C ALA A 162 17.90 2.51 -8.69
N THR A 163 18.63 3.40 -9.37
CA THR A 163 19.70 3.03 -10.30
C THR A 163 20.81 2.19 -9.67
N SER A 164 21.01 2.30 -8.35
CA SER A 164 21.93 1.44 -7.58
C SER A 164 21.43 0.00 -7.43
N GLY A 165 20.19 -0.29 -7.84
CA GLY A 165 19.55 -1.59 -7.66
C GLY A 165 18.75 -1.72 -6.36
N ALA A 166 18.92 -0.78 -5.41
CA ALA A 166 18.17 -0.76 -4.15
C ALA A 166 16.66 -0.59 -4.39
N VAL A 167 15.84 -1.26 -3.57
CA VAL A 167 14.37 -1.19 -3.66
C VAL A 167 13.84 -0.48 -2.42
N ALA A 168 12.99 0.52 -2.63
CA ALA A 168 12.31 1.28 -1.60
C ALA A 168 10.80 1.13 -1.74
N ALA A 169 10.12 0.90 -0.62
CA ALA A 169 8.65 0.86 -0.53
C ALA A 169 8.04 2.11 0.12
N THR A 170 8.91 2.96 0.68
CA THR A 170 8.52 4.21 1.34
C THR A 170 9.53 5.29 1.00
N PHE A 171 9.10 6.54 1.07
CA PHE A 171 9.86 7.71 0.62
C PHE A 171 9.71 8.85 1.62
N ASP A 172 10.72 9.71 1.75
CA ASP A 172 10.58 10.90 2.59
C ASP A 172 9.56 11.86 1.95
N VAL A 173 8.66 12.41 2.76
CA VAL A 173 7.60 13.32 2.29
C VAL A 173 8.21 14.61 1.73
N GLU A 174 9.33 15.06 2.31
CA GLU A 174 10.05 16.27 1.91
C GLU A 174 10.95 16.07 0.68
N ASP A 175 11.17 14.83 0.23
CA ASP A 175 11.94 14.54 -0.98
C ASP A 175 11.08 14.80 -2.24
N VAL A 176 11.09 16.07 -2.66
CA VAL A 176 10.37 16.55 -3.85
C VAL A 176 10.86 15.86 -5.13
N ALA A 177 12.13 15.47 -5.21
CA ALA A 177 12.69 14.84 -6.41
C ALA A 177 12.13 13.42 -6.58
N SER A 178 12.16 12.61 -5.51
CA SER A 178 11.55 11.28 -5.50
C SER A 178 10.04 11.37 -5.72
N ALA A 179 9.34 12.30 -5.06
CA ALA A 179 7.92 12.49 -5.23
C ALA A 179 7.55 12.80 -6.70
N ARG A 180 8.29 13.69 -7.37
CA ARG A 180 8.10 14.00 -8.80
C ARG A 180 8.40 12.79 -9.68
N ALA A 181 9.48 12.06 -9.39
CA ALA A 181 9.88 10.90 -10.17
C ALA A 181 8.87 9.74 -10.08
N ILE A 182 8.31 9.49 -8.90
CA ILE A 182 7.22 8.53 -8.69
C ILE A 182 5.96 9.03 -9.40
N ARG A 183 5.59 10.30 -9.20
CA ARG A 183 4.37 10.86 -9.79
C ARG A 183 4.36 10.69 -11.31
N ARG A 184 5.47 11.03 -11.96
CA ARG A 184 5.63 10.86 -13.40
C ARG A 184 5.48 9.39 -13.81
N ARG A 185 6.25 8.48 -13.20
CA ARG A 185 6.29 7.07 -13.62
C ARG A 185 4.99 6.32 -13.33
N VAL A 186 4.42 6.50 -12.14
CA VAL A 186 3.15 5.86 -11.77
C VAL A 186 2.00 6.48 -12.55
N GLY A 187 1.96 7.80 -12.71
CA GLY A 187 0.95 8.47 -13.53
C GLY A 187 0.99 8.01 -14.99
N ASP A 188 2.18 7.95 -15.60
CA ASP A 188 2.38 7.40 -16.96
C ASP A 188 1.90 5.95 -17.06
N ALA A 189 2.22 5.12 -16.07
CA ALA A 189 1.80 3.72 -16.01
C ALA A 189 0.26 3.57 -15.91
N VAL A 190 -0.37 4.32 -15.02
CA VAL A 190 -1.83 4.30 -14.83
C VAL A 190 -2.54 4.77 -16.09
N ARG A 191 -2.05 5.84 -16.75
CA ARG A 191 -2.60 6.30 -18.03
C ARG A 191 -2.49 5.24 -19.13
N ARG A 192 -1.31 4.62 -19.28
CA ARG A 192 -1.11 3.53 -20.25
C ARG A 192 -2.06 2.37 -19.98
N TRP A 193 -2.25 2.02 -18.71
CA TRP A 193 -3.18 0.96 -18.33
C TRP A 193 -4.62 1.29 -18.71
N ARG A 194 -5.10 2.50 -18.42
CA ARG A 194 -6.46 2.93 -18.81
C ARG A 194 -6.64 2.94 -20.32
N ALA A 195 -5.69 3.50 -21.07
CA ALA A 195 -5.75 3.54 -22.53
C ALA A 195 -5.83 2.13 -23.15
N ALA A 196 -5.21 1.13 -22.53
CA ALA A 196 -5.21 -0.25 -23.00
C ALA A 196 -6.46 -1.06 -22.60
N ASN A 197 -7.12 -0.72 -21.49
CA ASN A 197 -8.21 -1.51 -20.91
C ASN A 197 -9.59 -0.81 -20.98
N GLY A 198 -9.63 0.45 -21.43
CA GLY A 198 -10.84 1.29 -21.42
C GLY A 198 -11.35 1.59 -20.00
N ASP A 199 -12.50 2.26 -19.89
CA ASP A 199 -13.15 2.58 -18.61
C ASP A 199 -13.89 1.36 -17.99
N CYS A 200 -13.82 0.19 -18.63
CA CYS A 200 -14.60 -1.00 -18.28
C CYS A 200 -13.90 -1.86 -17.23
N TYR A 201 -13.78 -1.36 -15.99
CA TYR A 201 -13.25 -2.15 -14.86
C TYR A 201 -14.16 -3.35 -14.49
N TRP A 202 -15.47 -3.25 -14.70
CA TRP A 202 -16.42 -4.29 -14.32
C TRP A 202 -16.34 -5.58 -15.16
N ALA A 203 -15.71 -5.57 -16.34
CA ALA A 203 -15.61 -6.74 -17.20
C ALA A 203 -14.43 -7.67 -16.86
N HIS A 204 -13.39 -7.16 -16.18
CA HIS A 204 -12.12 -7.89 -15.98
C HIS A 204 -11.79 -8.21 -14.51
N ALA A 205 -12.55 -7.69 -13.53
CA ALA A 205 -12.36 -8.03 -12.12
C ALA A 205 -12.55 -9.53 -11.79
N ASN A 206 -13.13 -10.31 -12.72
CA ASN A 206 -13.29 -11.77 -12.62
C ASN A 206 -12.32 -12.57 -13.51
N ASP A 207 -11.50 -11.94 -14.35
CA ASP A 207 -10.59 -12.67 -15.24
C ASP A 207 -9.16 -12.50 -14.72
N ALA A 208 -8.64 -13.58 -14.14
CA ALA A 208 -7.34 -13.68 -13.45
C ALA A 208 -6.13 -13.55 -14.41
N ARG A 209 -6.14 -12.58 -15.33
CA ARG A 209 -5.07 -12.35 -16.31
C ARG A 209 -4.35 -11.03 -16.05
N HIS A 210 -3.22 -11.23 -15.38
CA HIS A 210 -2.06 -10.36 -15.12
C HIS A 210 -1.95 -9.02 -15.88
N PRO A 211 -1.72 -7.90 -15.16
CA PRO A 211 -1.02 -6.77 -15.77
C PRO A 211 0.48 -7.07 -15.96
N PRO A 212 1.10 -6.59 -17.06
CA PRO A 212 2.54 -6.69 -17.27
C PRO A 212 3.32 -5.78 -16.31
N LEU A 213 4.58 -6.14 -16.05
CA LEU A 213 5.52 -5.35 -15.26
C LEU A 213 5.64 -3.93 -15.83
N LEU A 214 5.55 -2.93 -14.96
CA LEU A 214 5.72 -1.52 -15.33
C LEU A 214 7.21 -1.26 -15.62
N SER A 215 7.55 -1.14 -16.91
CA SER A 215 8.85 -0.66 -17.39
C SER A 215 8.82 0.82 -17.78
#